data_AF-A0A1H8FA95-F1
#
_entry.id   AF-A0A1H8FA95-F1
#
_cell.length_a   1.000
_cell.length_b   1.000
_cell.length_c   1.000
_cell.angle_alpha   90.00
_cell.angle_beta   90.00
_cell.angle_gamma   90.00
#
_symmetry.space_group_name_H-M   'P 1'
#
loop_
_entity.id
_entity.type
_entity.pdbx_description
1 polymer ?
#
loop_
_entity_poly.entity_id
_entity_poly.type
_entity_poly.pdbx_seq_one_letter_code
_entity_poly.pdbx_strand_id
1 'polypeptide(L)'
;MKGILRGLWCALFLGFLGMWALSYDFYTSFGIDTDRRGELSAIQAHLRFRWTGNGSFMVGADQFWLASWKPLDRFDLGGAFFKPPRRPRVRSTWNQRGFWFIRESYPYSKLPLQVSEPASSTWLGVPSWLPVILTGIWPVRWWLHLRGGPLFSPLLERIRRRGVRSAH
;
A
#
# COMPACT_ATOMS: atom_id res chain seq x y z
N MET A 1 -18.04 7.70 19.01
CA MET A 1 -17.49 6.69 18.08
C MET A 1 -17.49 7.10 16.60
N LYS A 2 -18.62 7.58 16.02
CA LYS A 2 -18.67 7.98 14.59
C LYS A 2 -17.70 9.10 14.18
N GLY A 3 -17.43 10.07 15.06
CA GLY A 3 -16.49 11.17 14.79
C GLY A 3 -15.03 10.71 14.66
N ILE A 4 -14.59 9.81 15.55
CA ILE A 4 -13.21 9.27 15.56
C ILE A 4 -12.93 8.50 14.27
N LEU A 5 -13.85 7.61 13.87
CA LEU A 5 -13.71 6.85 12.62
C LEU A 5 -13.61 7.77 11.40
N ARG A 6 -14.38 8.87 11.37
CA ARG A 6 -14.29 9.88 10.30
C ARG A 6 -12.93 10.57 10.30
N GLY A 7 -12.44 10.99 11.47
CA GLY A 7 -11.11 11.58 11.61
C GLY A 7 -10.01 10.65 11.07
N LEU A 8 -10.08 9.36 11.41
CA LEU A 8 -9.15 8.35 10.91
C LEU A 8 -9.20 8.20 9.39
N TRP A 9 -10.40 8.13 8.80
CA TRP A 9 -10.55 8.07 7.34
C TRP A 9 -10.01 9.31 6.64
N CYS A 10 -10.28 10.50 7.17
CA CYS A 10 -9.74 11.74 6.63
C CYS A 10 -8.21 11.78 6.74
N ALA A 11 -7.64 11.35 7.87
CA ALA A 11 -6.20 11.28 8.06
C ALA A 11 -5.54 10.29 7.08
N LEU A 12 -6.14 9.11 6.88
CA LEU A 12 -5.69 8.13 5.89
C LEU A 12 -5.74 8.71 4.47
N PHE A 13 -6.84 9.35 4.09
CA PHE A 13 -6.99 9.99 2.79
C PHE A 13 -5.91 11.06 2.55
N LEU A 14 -5.73 11.97 3.50
CA LEU A 14 -4.72 13.03 3.40
C LEU A 14 -3.30 12.45 3.36
N GLY A 15 -3.04 11.41 4.15
CA GLY A 15 -1.77 10.68 4.12
C GLY A 15 -1.49 10.08 2.74
N PHE A 16 -2.43 9.32 2.18
CA PHE A 16 -2.28 8.77 0.82
C PHE A 16 -2.20 9.85 -0.25
N LEU A 17 -2.96 10.95 -0.11
CA LEU A 17 -2.94 12.06 -1.06
C LEU A 17 -1.56 12.72 -1.11
N GLY A 18 -0.97 13.02 0.05
CA GLY A 18 0.38 13.56 0.16
C GLY A 18 1.43 12.58 -0.38
N MET A 19 1.34 11.30 0.03
CA MET A 19 2.28 10.28 -0.43
C MET A 19 2.16 9.98 -1.93
N TRP A 20 0.97 10.08 -2.51
CA TRP A 20 0.77 9.94 -3.96
C TRP A 20 1.55 11.00 -4.73
N ALA A 21 1.48 12.27 -4.32
CA ALA A 21 2.24 13.35 -4.95
C ALA A 21 3.76 13.08 -4.89
N LEU A 22 4.25 12.55 -3.77
CA LEU A 22 5.66 12.26 -3.53
C LEU A 22 6.15 10.94 -4.16
N SER A 23 5.22 10.06 -4.55
CA SER A 23 5.51 8.68 -4.95
C SER A 23 6.32 8.52 -6.24
N TYR A 24 6.55 9.61 -6.99
CA TYR A 24 7.32 9.62 -8.24
C TYR A 24 8.80 9.97 -8.05
N ASP A 25 9.12 10.70 -6.99
CA ASP A 25 10.46 11.25 -6.76
C ASP A 25 11.16 10.61 -5.56
N PHE A 26 10.39 10.09 -4.61
CA PHE A 26 10.93 9.58 -3.36
C PHE A 26 10.60 8.12 -3.10
N TYR A 27 11.57 7.42 -2.52
CA TYR A 27 11.34 6.17 -1.84
C TYR A 27 10.92 6.44 -0.40
N THR A 28 9.77 5.88 -0.02
CA THR A 28 9.33 5.84 1.37
C THR A 28 8.82 4.44 1.70
N SER A 29 9.20 3.88 2.84
CA SER A 29 8.67 2.63 3.35
C SER A 29 8.47 2.70 4.86
N PHE A 30 7.48 1.96 5.33
CA PHE A 30 7.26 1.73 6.75
C PHE A 30 6.67 0.34 6.95
N GLY A 31 6.87 -0.24 8.11
CA GLY A 31 6.40 -1.58 8.37
C GLY A 31 6.78 -2.11 9.73
N ILE A 32 6.56 -3.40 9.88
CA ILE A 32 6.83 -4.16 11.08
C ILE A 32 7.91 -5.18 10.73
N ASP A 33 8.94 -5.21 11.54
CA ASP A 33 10.02 -6.18 11.47
C ASP A 33 9.87 -7.13 12.66
N THR A 34 9.99 -8.43 12.40
CA THR A 34 9.92 -9.46 13.43
C THR A 34 11.06 -10.43 13.27
N ASP A 35 11.83 -10.60 14.34
CA ASP A 35 12.89 -11.60 14.39
C ASP A 35 12.45 -12.81 15.24
N ARG A 36 12.71 -14.01 14.71
CA ARG A 36 12.49 -15.28 15.40
C ARG A 36 13.80 -16.07 15.46
N ARG A 37 14.17 -16.51 16.66
CA ARG A 37 15.32 -17.38 16.87
C ARG A 37 14.96 -18.83 16.49
N GLY A 38 15.76 -19.43 15.62
CA GLY A 38 15.85 -20.87 15.40
C GLY A 38 17.05 -21.46 16.15
N GLU A 39 17.19 -22.78 16.13
CA GLU A 39 18.27 -23.49 16.83
C GLU A 39 19.67 -23.11 16.31
N LEU A 40 19.79 -22.93 15.00
CA LEU A 40 21.06 -22.70 14.30
C LEU A 40 21.10 -21.38 13.53
N SER A 41 19.98 -20.67 13.41
CA SER A 41 19.86 -19.44 12.63
C SER A 41 18.83 -18.51 13.26
N ALA A 42 18.78 -17.27 12.80
CA ALA A 42 17.66 -16.38 13.09
C ALA A 42 16.91 -16.03 11.80
N ILE A 43 15.60 -16.04 11.87
CA ILE A 43 14.71 -15.59 10.79
C ILE A 43 14.36 -14.14 11.07
N GLN A 44 14.60 -13.28 10.11
CA GLN A 44 14.11 -11.91 10.12
C GLN A 44 13.06 -11.77 9.02
N ALA A 45 11.84 -11.44 9.44
CA ALA A 45 10.71 -11.22 8.54
C ALA A 45 10.28 -9.76 8.61
N HIS A 46 10.06 -9.15 7.46
CA HIS A 46 9.67 -7.75 7.32
C HIS A 46 8.32 -7.69 6.62
N LEU A 47 7.30 -7.08 7.21
CA LEU A 47 6.04 -6.74 6.55
C LEU A 47 6.03 -5.22 6.31
N ARG A 48 6.00 -4.80 5.04
CA ARG A 48 6.29 -3.41 4.67
C ARG A 48 5.27 -2.87 3.68
N PHE A 49 4.96 -1.59 3.86
CA PHE A 49 4.32 -0.72 2.87
C PHE A 49 5.40 0.15 2.24
N ARG A 50 5.38 0.35 0.92
CA ARG A 50 6.38 1.19 0.23
C ARG A 50 5.81 1.96 -0.95
N TRP A 51 6.31 3.19 -1.11
CA TRP A 51 6.29 3.96 -2.34
C TRP A 51 7.67 3.88 -2.95
N THR A 52 7.78 3.29 -4.13
CA THR A 52 9.09 2.95 -4.72
C THR A 52 9.74 4.09 -5.50
N GLY A 53 9.04 5.23 -5.66
CA GLY A 53 9.52 6.33 -6.49
C GLY A 53 9.16 6.17 -7.98
N ASN A 54 8.17 5.34 -8.33
CA ASN A 54 7.69 5.19 -9.71
C ASN A 54 6.17 5.38 -9.83
N GLY A 55 5.55 6.01 -8.83
CA GLY A 55 4.10 6.14 -8.77
C GLY A 55 3.35 4.92 -8.25
N SER A 56 4.02 3.84 -7.82
CA SER A 56 3.37 2.67 -7.22
C SER A 56 3.43 2.66 -5.69
N PHE A 57 2.32 2.20 -5.10
CA PHE A 57 2.21 1.82 -3.69
C PHE A 57 2.26 0.30 -3.62
N MET A 58 3.13 -0.26 -2.79
CA MET A 58 3.29 -1.70 -2.64
C MET A 58 3.15 -2.14 -1.20
N VAL A 59 2.61 -3.35 -1.03
CA VAL A 59 2.56 -4.09 0.23
C VAL A 59 3.24 -5.42 -0.02
N GLY A 60 4.10 -5.82 0.90
CA GLY A 60 4.81 -7.06 0.74
C GLY A 60 5.57 -7.47 1.97
N ALA A 61 6.20 -8.63 1.86
CA ALA A 61 7.06 -9.15 2.89
C ALA A 61 8.39 -9.64 2.33
N ASP A 62 9.43 -9.45 3.12
CA ASP A 62 10.74 -10.03 2.89
C ASP A 62 11.08 -10.97 4.05
N GLN A 63 11.77 -12.06 3.77
CA GLN A 63 12.25 -13.01 4.77
C GLN A 63 13.73 -13.29 4.51
N PHE A 64 14.55 -13.05 5.52
CA PHE A 64 15.99 -13.21 5.48
C PHE A 64 16.47 -14.10 6.63
N TRP A 65 17.61 -14.75 6.40
CA TRP A 65 18.29 -15.55 7.40
C TRP A 65 19.52 -14.81 7.91
N LEU A 66 19.66 -14.77 9.23
CA LEU A 66 20.73 -14.10 9.95
C LEU A 66 21.54 -15.12 10.74
N ALA A 67 22.78 -14.77 11.04
CA ALA A 67 23.62 -15.56 11.94
C ALA A 67 23.01 -15.59 13.35
N SER A 68 23.08 -16.74 14.02
CA SER A 68 22.47 -16.99 15.34
C SER A 68 22.98 -16.06 16.46
N TRP A 69 24.20 -15.52 16.30
CA TRP A 69 24.85 -14.62 17.24
C TRP A 69 24.39 -13.16 17.11
N LYS A 70 23.69 -12.79 16.04
CA LYS A 70 23.20 -11.41 15.89
C LYS A 70 22.12 -11.15 16.96
N PRO A 71 22.15 -9.99 17.65
CA PRO A 71 21.05 -9.61 18.53
C PRO A 71 19.74 -9.56 17.74
N LEU A 72 18.66 -10.07 18.34
CA LEU A 72 17.35 -10.18 17.72
C LEU A 72 16.36 -9.29 18.46
N ASP A 73 15.63 -8.48 17.71
CA ASP A 73 14.50 -7.72 18.22
C ASP A 73 13.22 -8.41 17.78
N ARG A 74 12.45 -8.91 18.76
CA ARG A 74 11.20 -9.65 18.46
C ARG A 74 10.22 -8.82 17.65
N PHE A 75 10.25 -7.50 17.83
CA PHE A 75 9.39 -6.56 17.17
C PHE A 75 10.10 -5.21 17.08
N ASP A 76 10.21 -4.68 15.87
CA ASP A 76 10.68 -3.31 15.63
C ASP A 76 9.85 -2.63 14.52
N LEU A 77 9.70 -1.31 14.61
CA LEU A 77 9.04 -0.50 13.59
C LEU A 77 10.08 0.02 12.61
N GLY A 78 10.19 -0.64 11.47
CA GLY A 78 11.11 -0.26 10.41
C GLY A 78 10.54 0.84 9.52
N GLY A 79 11.30 1.92 9.31
CA GLY A 79 10.92 3.03 8.43
C GLY A 79 12.08 3.63 7.65
N ALA A 80 11.82 4.03 6.41
CA ALA A 80 12.74 4.81 5.59
C ALA A 80 11.92 5.86 4.82
N PHE A 81 12.17 7.13 5.06
CA PHE A 81 11.38 8.22 4.49
C PHE A 81 12.22 9.09 3.57
N PHE A 82 11.64 9.53 2.46
CA PHE A 82 12.24 10.50 1.52
C PHE A 82 13.64 10.13 1.01
N LYS A 83 13.90 8.84 0.82
CA LYS A 83 15.18 8.37 0.25
C LYS A 83 15.14 8.45 -1.28
N PRO A 84 16.31 8.38 -1.95
CA PRO A 84 16.35 8.26 -3.41
C PRO A 84 15.46 7.09 -3.92
N PRO A 85 14.80 7.25 -5.07
CA PRO A 85 13.82 6.31 -5.57
C PRO A 85 14.45 4.93 -5.85
N ARG A 86 13.74 3.85 -5.49
CA ARG A 86 14.17 2.46 -5.69
C ARG A 86 13.20 1.77 -6.64
N ARG A 87 13.32 2.10 -7.93
CA ARG A 87 12.38 1.69 -8.98
C ARG A 87 12.66 0.23 -9.37
N PRO A 88 11.69 -0.69 -9.23
CA PRO A 88 11.85 -2.04 -9.76
C PRO A 88 11.95 -2.01 -11.29
N ARG A 89 12.69 -2.96 -11.87
CA ARG A 89 12.80 -3.09 -13.33
C ARG A 89 11.43 -3.44 -13.92
N VAL A 90 10.95 -2.65 -14.87
CA VAL A 90 9.70 -2.90 -15.60
C VAL A 90 9.84 -4.18 -16.42
N ARG A 91 8.91 -5.12 -16.26
CA ARG A 91 8.88 -6.40 -17.00
C ARG A 91 7.60 -6.59 -17.83
N SER A 92 6.57 -5.76 -17.63
CA SER A 92 5.29 -5.87 -18.33
C SER A 92 4.58 -4.52 -18.51
N THR A 93 3.57 -4.48 -19.36
CA THR A 93 2.67 -3.33 -19.53
C THR A 93 1.85 -3.05 -18.26
N TRP A 94 1.55 -4.07 -17.45
CA TRP A 94 0.95 -3.90 -16.13
C TRP A 94 1.85 -3.11 -15.19
N ASN A 95 3.17 -3.36 -15.22
CA ASN A 95 4.13 -2.60 -14.43
C ASN A 95 4.18 -1.13 -14.86
N GLN A 96 4.09 -0.84 -16.16
CA GLN A 96 4.00 0.53 -16.67
C GLN A 96 2.75 1.25 -16.17
N ARG A 97 1.64 0.52 -15.99
CA ARG A 97 0.40 1.06 -15.41
C ARG A 97 0.45 1.20 -13.89
N GLY A 98 1.52 0.78 -13.23
CA GLY A 98 1.68 0.85 -11.77
C GLY A 98 1.21 -0.40 -11.01
N PHE A 99 0.86 -1.49 -11.70
CA PHE A 99 0.52 -2.77 -11.09
C PHE A 99 1.75 -3.67 -11.02
N TRP A 100 2.04 -4.18 -9.84
CA TRP A 100 3.25 -4.96 -9.60
C TRP A 100 2.93 -6.26 -8.88
N PHE A 101 3.58 -7.31 -9.34
CA PHE A 101 3.69 -8.56 -8.61
C PHE A 101 5.16 -8.97 -8.71
N ILE A 102 5.86 -8.98 -7.58
CA ILE A 102 7.27 -9.30 -7.50
C ILE A 102 7.39 -10.49 -6.56
N ARG A 103 7.96 -11.58 -7.07
CA ARG A 103 8.33 -12.75 -6.27
C ARG A 103 9.77 -13.08 -6.59
N GLU A 104 10.63 -12.96 -5.59
CA GLU A 104 12.07 -13.20 -5.74
C GLU A 104 12.51 -14.16 -4.64
N SER A 105 13.29 -15.15 -5.04
CA SER A 105 13.98 -16.05 -4.13
C SER A 105 15.47 -15.75 -4.26
N TYR A 106 16.11 -15.47 -3.13
CA TYR A 106 17.54 -15.23 -3.09
C TYR A 106 18.25 -16.55 -2.78
N PRO A 107 19.39 -16.81 -3.42
CA PRO A 107 20.19 -17.98 -3.11
C PRO A 107 20.63 -17.94 -1.63
N TYR A 108 20.94 -19.12 -1.09
CA TYR A 108 21.41 -19.25 0.29
C TYR A 108 22.55 -18.27 0.57
N SER A 109 22.38 -17.46 1.62
CA SER A 109 23.46 -16.61 2.11
C SER A 109 24.63 -17.51 2.48
N LYS A 110 25.87 -17.08 2.21
CA LYS A 110 27.13 -17.75 2.59
C LYS A 110 27.37 -17.78 4.12
N LEU A 111 26.31 -17.84 4.92
CA LEU A 111 26.43 -18.15 6.33
C LEU A 111 26.93 -19.59 6.45
N PRO A 112 27.80 -19.90 7.43
CA PRO A 112 28.45 -21.22 7.57
C PRO A 112 27.49 -22.35 7.98
N LEU A 113 26.18 -22.19 7.81
CA LEU A 113 25.15 -23.09 8.31
C LEU A 113 24.21 -23.50 7.18
N GLN A 114 23.96 -24.81 7.09
CA GLN A 114 23.00 -25.43 6.19
C GLN A 114 21.58 -24.97 6.54
N VAL A 115 21.20 -23.78 6.08
CA VAL A 115 19.81 -23.33 6.11
C VAL A 115 19.10 -23.98 4.94
N SER A 116 18.03 -24.73 5.19
CA SER A 116 17.30 -25.50 4.17
C SER A 116 16.33 -24.68 3.33
N GLU A 117 16.10 -23.41 3.67
CA GLU A 117 15.14 -22.54 2.97
C GLU A 117 15.80 -21.27 2.40
N PRO A 118 15.51 -20.90 1.13
CA PRO A 118 16.02 -19.67 0.53
C PRO A 118 15.37 -18.43 1.17
N ALA A 119 16.11 -17.32 1.21
CA ALA A 119 15.51 -16.03 1.53
C ALA A 119 14.50 -15.65 0.42
N SER A 120 13.41 -15.00 0.78
CA SER A 120 12.33 -14.74 -0.17
C SER A 120 11.74 -13.34 -0.02
N SER A 121 11.19 -12.84 -1.11
CA SER A 121 10.57 -11.52 -1.19
C SER A 121 9.31 -11.61 -2.03
N THR A 122 8.19 -11.17 -1.48
CA THR A 122 6.90 -11.16 -2.18
C THR A 122 6.22 -9.80 -2.01
N TRP A 123 5.93 -9.14 -3.13
CA TRP A 123 5.32 -7.82 -3.15
C TRP A 123 4.16 -7.74 -4.14
N LEU A 124 3.09 -7.10 -3.69
CA LEU A 124 1.95 -6.69 -4.50
C LEU A 124 1.94 -5.17 -4.57
N GLY A 125 1.79 -4.61 -5.76
CA GLY A 125 1.75 -3.17 -5.98
C GLY A 125 0.57 -2.73 -6.82
N VAL A 126 0.05 -1.56 -6.48
CA VAL A 126 -1.00 -0.86 -7.20
C VAL A 126 -0.56 0.57 -7.50
N PRO A 127 -1.20 1.25 -8.46
CA PRO A 127 -0.92 2.66 -8.70
C PRO A 127 -1.24 3.49 -7.46
N SER A 128 -0.39 4.44 -7.09
CA SER A 128 -0.51 5.20 -5.83
C SER A 128 -1.76 6.08 -5.77
N TRP A 129 -2.36 6.43 -6.91
CA TRP A 129 -3.64 7.13 -6.95
C TRP A 129 -4.80 6.24 -6.47
N LEU A 130 -4.69 4.90 -6.57
CA LEU A 130 -5.79 4.00 -6.25
C LEU A 130 -6.16 4.05 -4.76
N PRO A 131 -5.21 3.93 -3.79
CA PRO A 131 -5.51 4.18 -2.38
C PRO A 131 -6.13 5.55 -2.10
N VAL A 132 -5.72 6.60 -2.81
CA VAL A 132 -6.29 7.96 -2.68
C VAL A 132 -7.76 7.96 -3.05
N ILE A 133 -8.13 7.35 -4.17
CA ILE A 133 -9.52 7.26 -4.59
C ILE A 133 -10.33 6.43 -3.59
N LEU A 134 -9.84 5.26 -3.21
CA LEU A 134 -10.53 4.36 -2.28
C LEU A 134 -10.79 5.02 -0.92
N THR A 135 -9.80 5.74 -0.39
CA THR A 135 -9.94 6.46 0.87
C THR A 135 -10.69 7.79 0.74
N GLY A 136 -10.72 8.39 -0.45
CA GLY A 136 -11.38 9.68 -0.73
C GLY A 136 -12.88 9.58 -1.04
N ILE A 137 -13.39 8.46 -1.54
CA ILE A 137 -14.82 8.28 -1.86
C ILE A 137 -15.70 8.57 -0.63
N TRP A 138 -15.31 8.06 0.53
CA TRP A 138 -16.10 8.19 1.74
C TRP A 138 -16.16 9.64 2.28
N PRO A 139 -15.04 10.35 2.49
CA PRO A 139 -15.03 11.77 2.83
C PRO A 139 -15.80 12.64 1.83
N VAL A 140 -15.62 12.41 0.53
CA VAL A 140 -16.31 13.17 -0.52
C VAL A 140 -17.82 12.96 -0.45
N ARG A 141 -18.28 11.69 -0.36
CA ARG A 141 -19.70 11.37 -0.24
C ARG A 141 -20.31 11.99 1.02
N TRP A 142 -19.60 11.93 2.14
CA TRP A 142 -20.07 12.54 3.38
C TRP A 142 -20.18 14.07 3.27
N TRP A 143 -19.16 14.74 2.73
CA TRP A 143 -19.17 16.18 2.50
C TRP A 143 -20.34 16.61 1.60
N LEU A 144 -20.62 15.83 0.55
CA LEU A 144 -21.77 16.06 -0.34
C LEU A 144 -23.11 15.90 0.40
N HIS A 145 -23.23 14.91 1.28
CA HIS A 145 -24.43 14.74 2.11
C HIS A 145 -24.64 15.91 3.08
N LEU A 146 -23.56 16.46 3.66
CA LEU A 146 -23.66 17.65 4.54
C LEU A 146 -24.10 18.91 3.80
N ARG A 147 -23.82 19.02 2.50
CA ARG A 147 -24.26 20.13 1.65
C ARG A 147 -25.68 19.97 1.08
N GLY A 148 -26.42 18.94 1.50
CA GLY A 148 -27.85 18.77 1.15
C GLY A 148 -28.12 18.26 -0.27
N GLY A 149 -27.12 17.73 -1.00
CA GLY A 149 -27.30 17.30 -2.39
C GLY A 149 -27.35 15.77 -2.55
N PRO A 150 -28.44 15.19 -3.08
CA PRO A 150 -28.35 13.92 -3.79
C PRO A 150 -27.62 14.16 -5.11
N LEU A 151 -26.49 13.49 -5.34
CA LEU A 151 -25.76 13.45 -6.62
C LEU A 151 -26.63 13.05 -7.83
N PHE A 152 -27.83 12.52 -7.57
CA PHE A 152 -28.72 11.91 -8.55
C PHE A 152 -30.05 12.64 -8.80
N SER A 153 -30.36 13.76 -8.13
CA SER A 153 -31.75 14.28 -8.13
C SER A 153 -32.18 15.17 -9.32
N PRO A 154 -31.39 16.04 -9.97
CA PRO A 154 -32.00 16.93 -10.98
C PRO A 154 -32.30 16.22 -12.30
N LEU A 155 -31.43 15.29 -12.72
CA LEU A 155 -31.46 14.70 -14.06
C LEU A 155 -32.38 13.48 -14.14
N LEU A 156 -32.35 12.59 -13.13
CA LEU A 156 -33.32 11.50 -13.01
C LEU A 156 -34.73 12.02 -12.72
N GLU A 157 -34.86 13.12 -11.99
CA GLU A 157 -36.17 13.72 -11.74
C GLU A 157 -36.71 14.45 -12.98
N ARG A 158 -35.85 15.03 -13.82
CA ARG A 158 -36.23 15.49 -15.17
C ARG A 158 -36.69 14.36 -16.07
N ILE A 159 -36.00 13.21 -16.07
CA ILE A 159 -36.37 12.04 -16.88
C ILE A 159 -37.70 11.45 -16.39
N ARG A 160 -37.89 11.34 -15.06
CA ARG A 160 -39.15 10.91 -14.45
C ARG A 160 -40.32 11.85 -14.80
N ARG A 161 -40.11 13.17 -14.77
CA ARG A 161 -41.16 14.15 -15.13
C ARG A 161 -41.46 14.18 -16.63
N ARG A 162 -40.51 13.85 -17.49
CA ARG A 162 -40.74 13.74 -18.95
C ARG A 162 -41.46 12.45 -19.34
N GLY A 163 -41.23 11.33 -18.65
CA GLY A 163 -41.91 10.07 -18.93
C GLY A 163 -43.42 10.07 -18.64
N VAL A 164 -43.90 10.96 -17.77
CA VAL A 164 -45.33 11.04 -17.37
C VAL A 164 -46.16 11.92 -18.32
N ARG A 165 -45.53 12.78 -19.14
CA ARG A 165 -46.26 13.71 -20.04
C ARG A 165 -46.54 13.15 -21.44
N SER A 166 -46.14 11.92 -21.74
CA SER A 166 -46.29 11.32 -23.08
C SER A 166 -47.45 10.33 -23.19
N ALA A 167 -48.32 10.26 -22.17
CA ALA A 167 -49.47 9.36 -22.13
C ALA A 167 -50.76 10.17 -21.95
N HIS A 168 -51.09 11.02 -22.93
CA HIS A 168 -52.42 11.56 -23.17
C HIS A 168 -52.56 11.92 -24.65
#